data_AF-A0A382PA85-F1
#
_entry.id   AF-A0A382PA85-F1
#
_cell.length_a   1.000
_cell.length_b   1.000
_cell.length_c   1.000
_cell.angle_alpha   90.00
_cell.angle_beta   90.00
_cell.angle_gamma   90.00
#
_symmetry.space_group_name_H-M   'P 1'
#
loop_
_entity.id
_entity.type
_entity.pdbx_description
1 polymer ?
#
loop_
_entity_poly.entity_id
_entity_poly.type
_entity_poly.pdbx_seq_one_letter_code
_entity_poly.pdbx_strand_id
1 'polypeptide(L)'
;MSFLNPLLLFGLAAVAVPIIIHLLNRRKFRKIDWAAMKFVKLSIDQNQRRMKLEDLILLLLRCALLALLALALARPVMRQSESSFMGQAGVTSVLVLDNSFSMGLEDGEARRFERAKAACTNILDSLPSGSSVALYLGSDVVRPVIEEPVFDLDAVREAVESAPLSDHATALFPSVERAVSELEGSSSVRREVYVVTDNQELGWRQSAVMQKLLKKHDRDIRVHFVVVGGEGATDNLGITALSPSEGLVTVDKPVRINVAVRNFSNREQKAITVSLRVGDANGTVDNVFIPTLEAGSTQAFPFLITLDRPGLHTVTATIMDGDRLPADNRRSIVINA
;
A
#
# COMPACT_ATOMS: atom_id res chain seq x y z
N MET A 1 22.69 -1.78 8.97
CA MET A 1 21.96 -2.45 10.06
C MET A 1 21.38 -1.38 10.95
N SER A 2 20.06 -1.33 11.13
CA SER A 2 19.42 -0.40 12.06
C SER A 2 18.94 -1.20 13.27
N PHE A 3 19.14 -0.65 14.48
CA PHE A 3 18.63 -1.24 15.72
C PHE A 3 17.43 -0.43 16.19
N LEU A 4 16.35 -1.10 16.59
CA LEU A 4 15.14 -0.44 17.09
C LEU A 4 15.40 0.24 18.44
N ASN A 5 16.31 -0.30 19.25
CA ASN A 5 16.67 0.23 20.57
C ASN A 5 18.20 0.23 20.76
N PRO A 6 18.93 1.22 20.22
CA PRO A 6 20.40 1.26 20.29
C PRO A 6 20.93 1.36 21.74
N LEU A 7 20.15 1.89 22.68
CA LEU A 7 20.53 1.96 24.09
C LEU A 7 20.64 0.57 24.76
N LEU A 8 19.95 -0.46 24.25
CA LEU A 8 20.03 -1.80 24.81
C LEU A 8 21.34 -2.53 24.47
N LEU A 9 22.14 -2.01 23.53
CA LEU A 9 23.50 -2.51 23.26
C LEU A 9 24.43 -2.33 24.47
N PHE A 10 24.16 -1.37 25.36
CA PHE A 10 24.89 -1.26 26.62
C PHE A 10 24.74 -2.51 27.51
N GLY A 11 23.72 -3.34 27.28
CA GLY A 11 23.58 -4.66 27.90
C GLY A 11 24.73 -5.62 27.61
N LEU A 12 25.49 -5.42 26.52
CA LEU A 12 26.73 -6.18 26.26
C LEU A 12 27.79 -5.96 27.34
N ALA A 13 27.77 -4.84 28.07
CA ALA A 13 28.66 -4.61 29.20
C ALA A 13 28.47 -5.66 30.32
N ALA A 14 27.30 -6.29 30.41
CA ALA A 14 27.05 -7.38 31.36
C ALA A 14 27.89 -8.63 31.09
N VAL A 15 28.42 -8.80 29.87
CA VAL A 15 29.36 -9.88 29.51
C VAL A 15 30.69 -9.75 30.27
N ALA A 16 31.04 -8.55 30.74
CA ALA A 16 32.22 -8.34 31.57
C ALA A 16 32.09 -8.97 32.97
N VAL A 17 30.88 -9.17 33.48
CA VAL A 17 30.63 -9.66 34.84
C VAL A 17 31.16 -11.09 35.05
N PRO A 18 30.84 -12.09 34.21
CA PRO A 18 31.43 -13.43 34.31
C PRO A 18 32.96 -13.44 34.19
N ILE A 19 33.51 -12.60 33.33
CA ILE A 19 34.96 -12.49 33.08
C ILE A 19 35.67 -11.97 34.34
N ILE A 20 35.14 -10.91 34.95
CA ILE A 20 35.68 -10.32 36.19
C ILE A 20 35.57 -11.31 37.34
N ILE A 21 34.42 -12.00 37.51
CA ILE A 21 34.23 -13.02 38.54
C ILE A 21 35.23 -14.18 38.36
N HIS A 22 35.42 -14.64 37.12
CA HIS A 22 36.39 -15.69 36.82
C HIS A 22 37.83 -15.27 37.18
N LEU A 23 38.22 -14.03 36.85
CA LEU A 23 39.54 -13.50 37.17
C LEU A 23 39.77 -13.37 38.69
N LEU A 24 38.75 -12.95 39.44
CA LEU A 24 38.79 -12.81 40.90
C LEU A 24 38.82 -14.18 41.60
N ASN A 25 38.09 -15.17 41.09
CA ASN A 25 38.03 -16.51 41.69
C ASN A 25 39.31 -17.34 41.47
N ARG A 26 40.20 -16.88 40.57
CA ARG A 26 41.51 -17.51 40.30
C ARG A 26 42.53 -17.31 41.43
N ARG A 27 42.22 -16.55 42.49
CA ARG A 27 43.16 -16.11 43.54
C ARG A 27 43.10 -16.84 44.89
N LYS A 28 42.46 -18.02 45.01
CA LYS A 28 42.45 -18.76 46.28
C LYS A 28 42.98 -20.19 46.13
N PHE A 29 44.30 -20.34 46.27
CA PHE A 29 44.90 -21.60 46.67
C PHE A 29 45.79 -21.36 47.89
N ARG A 30 45.29 -21.70 49.09
CA ARG A 30 46.15 -21.86 50.26
C ARG A 30 46.97 -23.14 50.04
N LYS A 31 48.26 -22.98 49.77
CA LYS A 31 49.19 -24.10 49.75
C LYS A 31 49.37 -24.58 51.18
N ILE A 32 49.12 -25.87 51.43
CA ILE A 32 49.41 -26.53 52.69
C ILE A 32 50.52 -27.54 52.36
N ASP A 33 51.66 -27.43 53.04
CA ASP A 33 52.78 -28.34 52.84
C ASP A 33 52.50 -29.66 53.59
N TRP A 34 52.33 -30.75 52.85
CA TRP A 34 52.15 -32.09 53.42
C TRP A 34 53.15 -33.08 52.80
N ALA A 35 53.78 -33.89 53.66
CA ALA A 35 55.01 -34.63 53.34
C ALA A 35 54.86 -35.80 52.34
N ALA A 36 53.64 -36.21 51.96
CA ALA A 36 53.38 -37.38 51.13
C ALA A 36 52.96 -37.08 49.66
N MET A 37 53.32 -35.91 49.11
CA MET A 37 52.77 -35.42 47.82
C MET A 37 53.38 -36.03 46.53
N LYS A 38 54.43 -36.86 46.63
CA LYS A 38 55.26 -37.27 45.48
C LYS A 38 54.52 -38.23 44.52
N PHE A 39 53.56 -39.01 45.00
CA PHE A 39 52.79 -39.96 44.19
C PHE A 39 51.49 -39.38 43.60
N VAL A 40 51.00 -38.24 44.08
CA VAL A 40 49.73 -37.63 43.63
C VAL A 40 49.94 -36.65 42.46
N LYS A 41 51.13 -36.06 42.33
CA LYS A 41 51.43 -35.03 41.30
C LYS A 41 51.27 -35.49 39.85
N LEU A 42 51.55 -36.76 39.53
CA LEU A 42 51.47 -37.28 38.16
C LEU A 42 50.02 -37.40 37.64
N SER A 43 49.04 -37.60 38.51
CA SER A 43 47.60 -37.65 38.13
C SER A 43 46.96 -36.25 38.12
N ILE A 44 47.47 -35.33 38.94
CA ILE A 44 46.98 -33.95 39.02
C ILE A 44 47.29 -33.16 37.73
N ASP A 45 48.46 -33.34 37.11
CA ASP A 45 48.84 -32.54 35.92
C ASP A 45 47.99 -32.82 34.68
N GLN A 46 47.56 -34.07 34.47
CA GLN A 46 46.64 -34.41 33.37
C GLN A 46 45.22 -33.89 33.65
N ASN A 47 44.72 -34.04 34.89
CA ASN A 47 43.39 -33.58 35.26
C ASN A 47 43.29 -32.04 35.26
N GLN A 48 44.37 -31.33 35.62
CA GLN A 48 44.42 -29.86 35.58
C GLN A 48 44.25 -29.28 34.16
N ARG A 49 44.75 -29.96 33.12
CA ARG A 49 44.58 -29.47 31.73
C ARG A 49 43.13 -29.59 31.29
N ARG A 50 42.48 -30.71 31.59
CA ARG A 50 41.06 -30.95 31.26
C ARG A 50 40.15 -29.97 32.01
N MET A 51 40.37 -29.78 33.31
CA MET A 51 39.60 -28.83 34.11
C MET A 51 39.74 -27.39 33.60
N LYS A 52 40.94 -26.95 33.19
CA LYS A 52 41.15 -25.61 32.60
C LYS A 52 40.42 -25.42 31.28
N LEU A 53 40.30 -26.48 30.49
CA LEU A 53 39.62 -26.46 29.20
C LEU A 53 38.09 -26.43 29.38
N GLU A 54 37.57 -27.23 30.31
CA GLU A 54 36.15 -27.23 30.69
C GLU A 54 35.75 -25.87 31.29
N ASP A 55 36.57 -25.29 32.19
CA ASP A 55 36.34 -23.97 32.76
C ASP A 55 36.34 -22.85 31.70
N LEU A 56 37.23 -22.92 30.71
CA LEU A 56 37.30 -21.96 29.62
C LEU A 56 36.06 -22.05 28.71
N ILE A 57 35.63 -23.27 28.38
CA ILE A 57 34.43 -23.51 27.58
C ILE A 57 33.17 -23.04 28.33
N LEU A 58 33.06 -23.31 29.64
CA LEU A 58 31.96 -22.84 30.47
C LEU A 58 31.92 -21.31 30.59
N LEU A 59 33.09 -20.66 30.65
CA LEU A 59 33.19 -19.21 30.63
C LEU A 59 32.71 -18.63 29.30
N LEU A 60 33.16 -19.19 28.16
CA LEU A 60 32.73 -18.77 26.83
C LEU A 60 31.23 -18.94 26.65
N LEU A 61 30.66 -20.06 27.10
CA LEU A 61 29.24 -20.34 26.98
C LEU A 61 28.39 -19.37 27.83
N ARG A 62 28.83 -19.01 29.04
CA ARG A 62 28.17 -17.99 29.87
C ARG A 62 28.20 -16.61 29.22
N CYS A 63 29.33 -16.23 28.61
CA CYS A 63 29.47 -14.96 27.89
C CYS A 63 28.58 -14.94 26.64
N ALA A 64 28.57 -16.03 25.88
CA ALA A 64 27.75 -16.18 24.67
C ALA A 64 26.25 -16.08 24.99
N LEU A 65 25.79 -16.69 26.09
CA LEU A 65 24.39 -16.63 26.51
C LEU A 65 23.96 -15.19 26.80
N LEU A 66 24.76 -14.43 27.55
CA LEU A 66 24.47 -13.02 27.85
C LEU A 66 24.52 -12.14 26.59
N ALA A 67 25.48 -12.38 25.68
CA ALA A 67 25.58 -11.65 24.43
C ALA A 67 24.37 -11.92 23.51
N LEU A 68 23.94 -13.18 23.40
CA LEU A 68 22.75 -13.55 22.63
C LEU A 68 21.47 -12.98 23.22
N LEU A 69 21.35 -12.93 24.55
CA LEU A 69 20.21 -12.29 25.23
C LEU A 69 20.16 -10.78 24.92
N ALA A 70 21.31 -10.09 25.00
CA ALA A 70 21.41 -8.67 24.66
C ALA A 70 21.05 -8.41 23.19
N LEU A 71 21.52 -9.26 22.26
CA LEU A 71 21.17 -9.21 20.84
C LEU A 71 19.68 -9.46 20.59
N ALA A 72 19.08 -10.44 21.26
CA ALA A 72 17.64 -10.74 21.15
C ALA A 72 16.78 -9.55 21.60
N LEU A 73 17.17 -8.89 22.69
CA LEU A 73 16.49 -7.69 23.19
C LEU A 73 16.73 -6.45 22.30
N ALA A 74 17.92 -6.33 21.71
CA ALA A 74 18.24 -5.26 20.77
C ALA A 74 17.47 -5.35 19.45
N ARG A 75 16.85 -6.52 19.15
CA ARG A 75 16.08 -6.81 17.92
C ARG A 75 16.78 -6.25 16.67
N PRO A 76 17.90 -6.85 16.22
CA PRO A 76 18.56 -6.42 14.99
C PRO A 76 17.59 -6.57 13.82
N VAL A 77 17.26 -5.46 13.18
CA VAL A 77 16.47 -5.48 11.95
C VAL A 77 17.45 -5.57 10.79
N MET A 78 17.57 -6.76 10.21
CA MET A 78 18.17 -6.93 8.90
C MET A 78 17.20 -6.35 7.88
N ARG A 79 17.43 -5.09 7.46
CA ARG A 79 16.95 -4.66 6.15
C ARG A 79 17.57 -5.63 5.15
N GLN A 80 16.74 -6.40 4.44
CA GLN A 80 17.13 -7.12 3.24
C GLN A 80 17.57 -6.08 2.20
N SER A 81 18.78 -5.57 2.34
CA SER A 81 19.54 -5.10 1.20
C SER A 81 20.24 -6.33 0.69
N GLU A 82 19.75 -6.90 -0.40
CA GLU A 82 20.48 -7.91 -1.15
C GLU A 82 21.87 -7.31 -1.43
N SER A 83 22.86 -7.76 -0.67
CA SER A 83 24.23 -7.32 -0.79
C SER A 83 24.81 -7.86 -2.09
N SER A 84 24.53 -7.17 -3.19
CA SER A 84 25.27 -7.35 -4.43
C SER A 84 26.61 -6.65 -4.28
N PHE A 85 27.65 -7.45 -4.04
CA PHE A 85 29.07 -7.05 -4.08
C PHE A 85 29.57 -6.82 -5.52
N MET A 86 28.65 -6.82 -6.49
CA MET A 86 28.83 -6.54 -7.90
C MET A 86 27.92 -5.34 -8.17
N GLY A 87 28.44 -4.31 -8.86
CA GLY A 87 27.74 -3.03 -9.06
C GLY A 87 26.24 -3.21 -9.31
N GLN A 88 25.43 -2.41 -8.63
CA GLN A 88 23.97 -2.52 -8.58
C GLN A 88 23.43 -2.52 -10.01
N ALA A 89 23.19 -3.71 -10.57
CA ALA A 89 22.77 -3.85 -11.96
C ALA A 89 21.46 -3.10 -12.17
N GLY A 90 21.37 -2.35 -13.27
CA GLY A 90 20.17 -1.61 -13.65
C GLY A 90 18.95 -2.54 -13.70
N VAL A 91 17.82 -2.01 -13.28
CA VAL A 91 16.54 -2.73 -13.28
C VAL A 91 15.75 -2.31 -14.50
N THR A 92 15.21 -3.26 -15.26
CA THR A 92 14.16 -2.95 -16.23
C THR A 92 12.83 -3.20 -15.57
N SER A 93 12.03 -2.15 -15.40
CA SER A 93 10.75 -2.24 -14.73
C SER A 93 9.59 -1.64 -15.50
N VAL A 94 8.40 -2.12 -15.17
CA VAL A 94 7.13 -1.52 -15.60
C VAL A 94 6.42 -1.02 -14.36
N LEU A 95 6.12 0.27 -14.34
CA LEU A 95 5.36 0.94 -13.30
C LEU A 95 3.90 1.02 -13.74
N VAL A 96 3.04 0.31 -13.02
CA VAL A 96 1.58 0.35 -13.18
C VAL A 96 1.01 1.25 -12.10
N LEU A 97 0.48 2.40 -12.50
CA LEU A 97 -0.22 3.33 -11.63
C LEU A 97 -1.73 3.12 -11.78
N ASP A 98 -2.40 2.65 -10.74
CA ASP A 98 -3.86 2.60 -10.69
C ASP A 98 -4.41 4.03 -10.80
N ASN A 99 -5.23 4.27 -11.81
CA ASN A 99 -5.88 5.55 -12.04
C ASN A 99 -7.40 5.43 -12.05
N SER A 100 -7.94 4.36 -11.45
CA SER A 100 -9.39 4.14 -11.33
C SER A 100 -10.08 5.24 -10.53
N PHE A 101 -11.41 5.26 -10.64
CA PHE A 101 -12.26 6.20 -9.92
C PHE A 101 -12.04 6.18 -8.40
N SER A 102 -11.77 5.02 -7.78
CA SER A 102 -11.59 4.91 -6.32
C SER A 102 -10.32 5.61 -5.81
N MET A 103 -9.33 5.81 -6.68
CA MET A 103 -8.12 6.57 -6.37
C MET A 103 -8.42 8.06 -6.11
N GLY A 104 -9.60 8.54 -6.52
CA GLY A 104 -10.09 9.89 -6.23
C GLY A 104 -10.47 10.11 -4.76
N LEU A 105 -10.56 9.07 -3.95
CA LEU A 105 -10.94 9.17 -2.54
C LEU A 105 -9.94 10.02 -1.75
N GLU A 106 -10.45 10.99 -1.01
CA GLU A 106 -9.68 11.87 -0.14
C GLU A 106 -9.28 11.11 1.14
N ASP A 107 -8.00 10.81 1.29
CA ASP A 107 -7.46 10.05 2.42
C ASP A 107 -6.49 10.86 3.30
N GLY A 108 -7.04 11.62 4.26
CA GLY A 108 -6.31 12.55 5.11
C GLY A 108 -6.22 13.91 4.42
N GLU A 109 -5.00 14.39 4.23
CA GLU A 109 -4.73 15.69 3.61
C GLU A 109 -4.61 15.62 2.08
N ALA A 110 -4.61 14.41 1.49
CA ALA A 110 -4.43 14.20 0.06
C ALA A 110 -5.33 13.08 -0.47
N ARG A 111 -5.62 13.11 -1.77
CA ARG A 111 -6.28 12.00 -2.46
C ARG A 111 -5.35 10.79 -2.54
N ARG A 112 -5.93 9.59 -2.59
CA ARG A 112 -5.16 8.34 -2.77
C ARG A 112 -4.31 8.38 -4.04
N PHE A 113 -4.81 9.00 -5.11
CA PHE A 113 -4.08 9.18 -6.36
C PHE A 113 -2.80 10.02 -6.20
N GLU A 114 -2.86 11.11 -5.42
CA GLU A 114 -1.65 11.92 -5.14
C GLU A 114 -0.64 11.15 -4.30
N ARG A 115 -1.11 10.34 -3.35
CA ARG A 115 -0.24 9.42 -2.60
C ARG A 115 0.37 8.33 -3.50
N ALA A 116 -0.36 7.88 -4.51
CA ALA A 116 0.16 6.95 -5.51
C ALA A 116 1.25 7.59 -6.38
N LYS A 117 1.06 8.82 -6.86
CA LYS A 117 2.10 9.58 -7.56
C LYS A 117 3.35 9.74 -6.72
N ALA A 118 3.20 10.13 -5.45
CA ALA A 118 4.32 10.22 -4.52
C ALA A 118 5.02 8.85 -4.30
N ALA A 119 4.26 7.75 -4.22
CA ALA A 119 4.82 6.41 -4.12
C ALA A 119 5.60 6.01 -5.39
N CYS A 120 5.06 6.31 -6.57
CA CYS A 120 5.75 6.15 -7.85
C CYS A 120 7.09 6.91 -7.88
N THR A 121 7.08 8.19 -7.49
CA THR A 121 8.27 9.05 -7.37
C THR A 121 9.30 8.42 -6.42
N ASN A 122 8.89 7.92 -5.25
CA ASN A 122 9.78 7.23 -4.31
C ASN A 122 10.37 5.92 -4.87
N ILE A 123 9.59 5.18 -5.68
CA ILE A 123 10.08 3.98 -6.37
C ILE A 123 11.18 4.39 -7.34
N LEU A 124 10.93 5.37 -8.20
CA LEU A 124 11.91 5.89 -9.18
C LEU A 124 13.21 6.33 -8.49
N ASP A 125 13.12 7.03 -7.35
CA ASP A 125 14.29 7.49 -6.58
C ASP A 125 15.09 6.35 -5.95
N SER A 126 14.46 5.20 -5.72
CA SER A 126 15.09 4.02 -5.12
C SER A 126 15.75 3.10 -6.14
N LEU A 127 15.51 3.31 -7.44
CA LEU A 127 16.05 2.47 -8.49
C LEU A 127 17.57 2.69 -8.65
N PRO A 128 18.35 1.62 -8.91
CA PRO A 128 19.77 1.75 -9.22
C PRO A 128 20.05 2.59 -10.48
N SER A 129 21.24 3.19 -10.55
CA SER A 129 21.71 3.83 -11.78
C SER A 129 21.68 2.86 -12.97
N GLY A 130 21.24 3.34 -14.14
CA GLY A 130 21.11 2.51 -15.35
C GLY A 130 19.83 1.68 -15.42
N SER A 131 18.85 1.95 -14.56
CA SER A 131 17.50 1.36 -14.64
C SER A 131 16.68 2.00 -15.77
N SER A 132 15.74 1.24 -16.33
CA SER A 132 14.82 1.67 -17.37
C SER A 132 13.38 1.39 -16.96
N VAL A 133 12.46 2.32 -17.18
CA VAL A 133 11.09 2.22 -16.66
C VAL A 133 10.06 2.54 -17.74
N ALA A 134 9.03 1.69 -17.86
CA ALA A 134 7.81 2.00 -18.61
C ALA A 134 6.70 2.42 -17.63
N LEU A 135 5.72 3.21 -18.08
CA LEU A 135 4.61 3.70 -17.25
C LEU A 135 3.27 3.36 -17.88
N TYR A 136 2.47 2.55 -17.18
CA TYR A 136 1.10 2.20 -17.56
C TYR A 136 0.11 2.76 -16.54
N LEU A 137 -0.98 3.36 -17.01
CA LEU A 137 -2.14 3.67 -16.19
C LEU A 137 -3.09 2.47 -16.21
N GLY A 138 -3.43 1.99 -15.02
CA GLY A 138 -4.24 0.80 -14.82
C GLY A 138 -5.64 1.14 -14.34
N SER A 139 -6.63 0.75 -15.13
CA SER A 139 -8.05 0.71 -14.77
C SER A 139 -8.67 -0.52 -15.46
N ASP A 140 -9.97 -0.54 -15.69
CA ASP A 140 -10.61 -1.51 -16.60
C ASP A 140 -10.11 -1.36 -18.05
N VAL A 141 -9.45 -0.24 -18.36
CA VAL A 141 -8.64 -0.01 -19.55
C VAL A 141 -7.18 0.17 -19.15
N VAL A 142 -6.27 -0.51 -19.86
CA VAL A 142 -4.82 -0.35 -19.71
C VAL A 142 -4.34 0.71 -20.70
N ARG A 143 -3.79 1.82 -20.20
CA ARG A 143 -3.23 2.87 -21.04
C ARG A 143 -1.71 2.98 -20.84
N PRO A 144 -0.90 2.55 -21.81
CA PRO A 144 0.54 2.85 -21.77
C PRO A 144 0.75 4.35 -22.01
N VAL A 145 1.38 5.03 -21.05
CA VAL A 145 1.82 6.43 -21.19
C VAL A 145 3.23 6.47 -21.75
N ILE A 146 4.08 5.58 -21.24
CA ILE A 146 5.38 5.25 -21.80
C ILE A 146 5.32 3.75 -22.10
N GLU A 147 5.29 3.40 -23.38
CA GLU A 147 5.05 2.03 -23.84
C GLU A 147 6.23 1.10 -23.56
N GLU A 148 7.45 1.53 -23.89
CA GLU A 148 8.67 0.74 -23.71
C GLU A 148 9.52 1.29 -22.55
N PRO A 149 10.28 0.46 -21.81
CA PRO A 149 11.13 0.95 -20.73
C PRO A 149 12.21 1.94 -21.19
N VAL A 150 12.17 3.17 -20.69
CA VAL A 150 13.14 4.23 -21.01
C VAL A 150 14.12 4.47 -19.86
N PHE A 151 15.35 4.86 -20.17
CA PHE A 151 16.38 5.21 -19.17
C PHE A 151 16.21 6.61 -18.58
N ASP A 152 15.42 7.46 -19.23
CA ASP A 152 15.10 8.81 -18.76
C ASP A 152 14.03 8.76 -17.66
N LEU A 153 14.49 8.61 -16.41
CA LEU A 153 13.59 8.54 -15.26
C LEU A 153 12.90 9.88 -14.96
N ASP A 154 13.46 11.00 -15.42
CA ASP A 154 12.85 12.32 -15.24
C ASP A 154 11.64 12.47 -16.17
N ALA A 155 11.71 11.98 -17.40
CA ALA A 155 10.55 11.90 -18.29
C ALA A 155 9.44 11.00 -17.71
N VAL A 156 9.81 9.88 -17.09
CA VAL A 156 8.84 9.00 -16.40
C VAL A 156 8.19 9.72 -15.22
N ARG A 157 8.97 10.50 -14.45
CA ARG A 157 8.46 11.30 -13.33
C ARG A 157 7.47 12.36 -13.79
N GLU A 158 7.78 13.09 -14.87
CA GLU A 158 6.86 14.07 -15.45
C GLU A 158 5.56 13.41 -15.93
N ALA A 159 5.65 12.22 -16.52
CA ALA A 159 4.50 11.44 -16.94
C ALA A 159 3.63 10.96 -15.76
N VAL A 160 4.24 10.61 -14.62
CA VAL A 160 3.52 10.29 -13.37
C VAL A 160 2.79 11.53 -12.82
N GLU A 161 3.47 12.68 -12.77
CA GLU A 161 2.89 13.91 -12.23
C GLU A 161 1.71 14.40 -13.08
N SER A 162 1.82 14.31 -14.40
CA SER A 162 0.77 14.69 -15.36
C SER A 162 -0.32 13.63 -15.57
N ALA A 163 -0.19 12.44 -14.96
CA ALA A 163 -1.16 11.37 -15.11
C ALA A 163 -2.57 11.81 -14.64
N PRO A 164 -3.63 11.60 -15.45
CA PRO A 164 -4.99 11.93 -15.06
C PRO A 164 -5.63 10.81 -14.23
N LEU A 165 -6.41 11.22 -13.23
CA LEU A 165 -7.41 10.36 -12.63
C LEU A 165 -8.50 10.05 -13.67
N SER A 166 -8.99 8.82 -13.70
CA SER A 166 -10.06 8.41 -14.62
C SER A 166 -11.35 8.06 -13.87
N ASP A 167 -12.46 8.07 -14.60
CA ASP A 167 -13.77 7.64 -14.10
C ASP A 167 -14.02 6.14 -14.32
N HIS A 168 -12.98 5.39 -14.70
CA HIS A 168 -13.04 3.97 -15.00
C HIS A 168 -13.00 3.10 -13.74
N ALA A 169 -13.54 1.89 -13.83
CA ALA A 169 -13.47 0.93 -12.73
C ALA A 169 -12.04 0.36 -12.56
N THR A 170 -11.70 -0.22 -11.41
CA THR A 170 -10.40 -0.88 -11.22
C THR A 170 -10.39 -2.29 -11.84
N ALA A 171 -9.36 -2.60 -12.65
CA ALA A 171 -9.00 -3.97 -13.01
C ALA A 171 -7.47 -4.14 -13.06
N LEU A 172 -6.90 -4.88 -12.11
CA LEU A 172 -5.44 -4.99 -12.01
C LEU A 172 -4.85 -6.00 -13.02
N PHE A 173 -5.58 -7.08 -13.31
CA PHE A 173 -5.08 -8.18 -14.13
C PHE A 173 -4.61 -7.78 -15.53
N PRO A 174 -5.40 -7.05 -16.35
CA PRO A 174 -4.96 -6.66 -17.69
C PRO A 174 -3.66 -5.84 -17.68
N SER A 175 -3.50 -4.96 -16.69
CA SER A 175 -2.31 -4.12 -16.56
C SER A 175 -1.08 -4.92 -16.18
N VAL A 176 -1.22 -5.87 -15.23
CA VAL A 176 -0.13 -6.76 -14.83
C VAL A 176 0.23 -7.74 -15.94
N GLU A 177 -0.75 -8.29 -16.66
CA GLU A 177 -0.52 -9.16 -17.81
C GLU A 177 0.29 -8.45 -18.89
N ARG A 178 -0.09 -7.22 -19.25
CA ARG A 178 0.65 -6.40 -20.21
C ARG A 178 2.07 -6.08 -19.71
N ALA A 179 2.21 -5.72 -18.43
CA ALA A 179 3.51 -5.42 -17.84
C ALA A 179 4.46 -6.63 -17.84
N VAL A 180 3.95 -7.83 -17.52
CA VAL A 180 4.72 -9.07 -17.57
C VAL A 180 5.11 -9.39 -19.01
N SER A 181 4.18 -9.29 -19.96
CA SER A 181 4.45 -9.54 -21.38
C SER A 181 5.53 -8.61 -21.95
N GLU A 182 5.56 -7.35 -21.53
CA GLU A 182 6.59 -6.39 -21.93
C GLU A 182 7.99 -6.83 -21.44
N LEU A 183 8.08 -7.27 -20.18
CA LEU A 183 9.34 -7.69 -19.58
C LEU A 183 9.83 -9.07 -20.07
N GLU A 184 8.96 -9.94 -20.54
CA GLU A 184 9.33 -11.22 -21.17
C GLU A 184 10.27 -11.02 -22.36
N GLY A 185 10.08 -9.94 -23.14
CA GLY A 185 10.91 -9.61 -24.30
C GLY A 185 12.26 -8.96 -23.97
N SER A 186 12.46 -8.51 -22.73
CA SER A 186 13.68 -7.78 -22.33
C SER A 186 14.86 -8.72 -21.98
N SER A 187 16.08 -8.31 -22.35
CA SER A 187 17.31 -9.06 -22.05
C SER A 187 17.89 -8.77 -20.66
N SER A 188 17.18 -8.02 -19.82
CA SER A 188 17.70 -7.54 -18.53
C SER A 188 17.77 -8.66 -17.48
N VAL A 189 18.83 -8.63 -16.68
CA VAL A 189 19.05 -9.61 -15.60
C VAL A 189 18.03 -9.44 -14.48
N ARG A 190 17.64 -8.20 -14.18
CA ARG A 190 16.69 -7.87 -13.12
C ARG A 190 15.47 -7.18 -13.70
N ARG A 191 14.32 -7.85 -13.62
CA ARG A 191 13.04 -7.41 -14.17
C ARG A 191 12.00 -7.30 -13.08
N GLU A 192 11.32 -6.16 -13.00
CA GLU A 192 10.38 -5.87 -11.91
C GLU A 192 9.10 -5.19 -12.40
N VAL A 193 7.96 -5.57 -11.84
CA VAL A 193 6.69 -4.85 -12.06
C VAL A 193 6.29 -4.22 -10.73
N TYR A 194 6.01 -2.92 -10.75
CA TYR A 194 5.51 -2.19 -9.59
C TYR A 194 4.05 -1.83 -9.85
N VAL A 195 3.13 -2.28 -9.01
CA VAL A 195 1.70 -1.99 -9.11
C VAL A 195 1.30 -1.12 -7.92
N VAL A 196 1.00 0.15 -8.18
CA VAL A 196 0.59 1.12 -7.16
C VAL A 196 -0.93 1.24 -7.21
N THR A 197 -1.64 0.81 -6.16
CA THR A 197 -3.11 0.71 -6.14
C THR A 197 -3.67 0.97 -4.73
N ASP A 198 -4.95 1.32 -4.60
CA ASP A 198 -5.63 1.43 -3.32
C ASP A 198 -6.27 0.13 -2.81
N ASN A 199 -5.97 -0.99 -3.47
CA ASN A 199 -6.35 -2.34 -3.04
C ASN A 199 -7.88 -2.55 -2.94
N GLN A 200 -8.67 -1.92 -3.82
CA GLN A 200 -10.11 -2.23 -3.90
C GLN A 200 -10.39 -3.66 -4.34
N GLU A 201 -11.45 -4.24 -3.79
CA GLU A 201 -11.90 -5.62 -4.09
C GLU A 201 -12.12 -5.85 -5.59
N LEU A 202 -12.69 -4.87 -6.31
CA LEU A 202 -12.97 -4.96 -7.75
C LEU A 202 -11.72 -5.27 -8.58
N GLY A 203 -10.56 -4.72 -8.19
CA GLY A 203 -9.28 -4.95 -8.86
C GLY A 203 -8.81 -6.40 -8.85
N TRP A 204 -9.31 -7.20 -7.90
CA TRP A 204 -8.88 -8.58 -7.64
C TRP A 204 -9.81 -9.66 -8.20
N ARG A 205 -10.84 -9.30 -8.96
CA ARG A 205 -11.80 -10.26 -9.54
C ARG A 205 -11.15 -11.41 -10.32
N GLN A 206 -10.00 -11.16 -10.97
CA GLN A 206 -9.24 -12.15 -11.73
C GLN A 206 -8.01 -12.69 -10.97
N SER A 207 -8.03 -12.64 -9.63
CA SER A 207 -6.91 -13.07 -8.77
C SER A 207 -6.42 -14.49 -9.05
N ALA A 208 -7.30 -15.44 -9.35
CA ALA A 208 -6.92 -16.82 -9.66
C ALA A 208 -6.06 -16.93 -10.95
N VAL A 209 -6.36 -16.12 -11.98
CA VAL A 209 -5.59 -16.09 -13.23
C VAL A 209 -4.30 -15.31 -13.02
N MET A 210 -4.37 -14.18 -12.31
CA MET A 210 -3.20 -13.40 -11.88
C MET A 210 -2.18 -14.29 -11.15
N GLN A 211 -2.62 -15.06 -10.16
CA GLN A 211 -1.73 -15.94 -9.40
C GLN A 211 -1.05 -17.00 -10.28
N LYS A 212 -1.73 -17.52 -11.31
CA LYS A 212 -1.13 -18.45 -12.26
C LYS A 212 -0.04 -17.77 -13.11
N LEU A 213 -0.32 -16.56 -13.60
CA LEU A 213 0.65 -15.74 -14.33
C LEU A 213 1.87 -15.45 -13.46
N LEU A 214 1.68 -14.94 -12.24
CA LEU A 214 2.78 -14.61 -11.33
C LEU A 214 3.62 -15.84 -10.98
N LYS A 215 2.99 -16.99 -10.69
CA LYS A 215 3.73 -18.24 -10.42
C LYS A 215 4.53 -18.74 -11.62
N LYS A 216 4.05 -18.50 -12.85
CA LYS A 216 4.79 -18.86 -14.07
C LYS A 216 6.09 -18.06 -14.20
N HIS A 217 6.11 -16.82 -13.72
CA HIS A 217 7.23 -15.88 -13.87
C HIS A 217 8.02 -15.58 -12.59
N ASP A 218 7.74 -16.29 -11.49
CA ASP A 218 8.28 -16.03 -10.14
C ASP A 218 9.83 -16.03 -10.06
N ARG A 219 10.51 -16.70 -10.99
CA ARG A 219 11.98 -16.75 -11.05
C ARG A 219 12.61 -15.62 -11.86
N ASP A 220 11.86 -15.04 -12.80
CA ASP A 220 12.40 -14.13 -13.82
C ASP A 220 11.93 -12.68 -13.60
N ILE A 221 10.71 -12.50 -13.11
CA ILE A 221 10.07 -11.18 -12.94
C ILE A 221 9.53 -11.07 -11.51
N ARG A 222 10.03 -10.09 -10.75
CA ARG A 222 9.50 -9.79 -9.41
C ARG A 222 8.36 -8.79 -9.50
N VAL A 223 7.22 -9.10 -8.92
CA VAL A 223 6.05 -8.21 -8.90
C VAL A 223 5.80 -7.67 -7.51
N HIS A 224 5.76 -6.35 -7.38
CA HIS A 224 5.60 -5.62 -6.14
C HIS A 224 4.26 -4.88 -6.15
N PHE A 225 3.41 -5.15 -5.15
CA PHE A 225 2.19 -4.38 -4.93
C PHE A 225 2.45 -3.32 -3.85
N VAL A 226 2.22 -2.07 -4.22
CA VAL A 226 2.36 -0.90 -3.34
C VAL A 226 0.97 -0.37 -3.07
N VAL A 227 0.47 -0.65 -1.87
CA VAL A 227 -0.89 -0.26 -1.47
C VAL A 227 -0.87 1.17 -0.94
N VAL A 228 -1.74 2.03 -1.48
CA VAL A 228 -1.94 3.40 -1.03
C VAL A 228 -3.32 3.57 -0.40
N GLY A 229 -3.35 4.12 0.81
CA GLY A 229 -4.59 4.32 1.56
C GLY A 229 -4.53 3.71 2.96
N GLY A 230 -5.30 4.27 3.87
CA GLY A 230 -5.44 3.78 5.24
C GLY A 230 -6.41 2.62 5.36
N GLU A 231 -6.18 1.78 6.37
CA GLU A 231 -7.16 0.81 6.84
C GLU A 231 -8.29 1.56 7.57
N GLY A 232 -9.46 1.65 6.95
CA GLY A 232 -10.62 2.27 7.58
C GLY A 232 -11.84 2.23 6.68
N ALA A 233 -12.99 1.86 7.26
CA ALA A 233 -14.26 1.99 6.56
C ALA A 233 -14.55 3.47 6.34
N THR A 234 -14.66 3.88 5.07
CA THR A 234 -15.03 5.25 4.72
C THR A 234 -16.52 5.35 4.46
N ASP A 235 -17.08 6.50 4.82
CA ASP A 235 -18.39 6.90 4.33
C ASP A 235 -18.32 7.00 2.80
N ASN A 236 -19.29 6.38 2.14
CA ASN A 236 -19.37 6.31 0.70
C ASN A 236 -20.85 6.27 0.26
N LEU A 237 -21.38 7.41 -0.16
CA LEU A 237 -22.69 7.67 -0.71
C LEU A 237 -22.53 8.15 -2.15
N GLY A 238 -23.14 7.42 -3.10
CA GLY A 238 -23.07 7.78 -4.51
C GLY A 238 -24.44 7.91 -5.15
N ILE A 239 -24.58 8.88 -6.07
CA ILE A 239 -25.75 8.98 -6.94
C ILE A 239 -25.59 8.02 -8.11
N THR A 240 -26.28 6.88 -8.05
CA THR A 240 -26.14 5.79 -9.04
C THR A 240 -27.06 5.95 -10.25
N ALA A 241 -28.19 6.66 -10.11
CA ALA A 241 -29.09 6.92 -11.21
C ALA A 241 -29.73 8.32 -11.13
N LEU A 242 -29.94 8.90 -12.30
CA LEU A 242 -30.66 10.15 -12.51
C LEU A 242 -31.37 10.04 -13.86
N SER A 243 -32.69 9.95 -13.87
CA SER A 243 -33.47 9.77 -15.10
C SER A 243 -34.84 10.43 -15.02
N PRO A 244 -35.37 10.98 -16.11
CA PRO A 244 -36.77 11.36 -16.19
C PRO A 244 -37.65 10.12 -16.17
N SER A 245 -38.85 10.25 -15.59
CA SER A 245 -39.89 9.23 -15.72
C SER A 245 -40.34 9.13 -17.18
N GLU A 246 -40.74 7.93 -17.60
CA GLU A 246 -41.14 7.68 -18.99
C GLU A 246 -42.19 8.68 -19.49
N GLY A 247 -41.97 9.24 -20.68
CA GLY A 247 -42.86 10.21 -21.32
C GLY A 247 -42.12 11.32 -22.06
N LEU A 248 -42.86 12.09 -22.86
CA LEU A 248 -42.37 13.32 -23.44
C LEU A 248 -42.27 14.39 -22.35
N VAL A 249 -41.10 15.01 -22.24
CA VAL A 249 -40.88 16.18 -21.41
C VAL A 249 -41.40 17.40 -22.15
N THR A 250 -42.19 18.23 -21.49
CA THR A 250 -42.79 19.44 -22.07
C THR A 250 -42.61 20.63 -21.15
N VAL A 251 -42.52 21.82 -21.74
CA VAL A 251 -42.52 23.10 -21.02
C VAL A 251 -43.80 23.28 -20.19
N ASP A 252 -43.68 23.95 -19.03
CA ASP A 252 -44.75 24.33 -18.11
C ASP A 252 -45.56 23.17 -17.50
N LYS A 253 -45.09 21.92 -17.64
CA LYS A 253 -45.68 20.76 -16.96
C LYS A 253 -44.71 20.15 -15.95
N PRO A 254 -45.21 19.65 -14.81
CA PRO A 254 -44.39 18.90 -13.87
C PRO A 254 -43.82 17.63 -14.51
N VAL A 255 -42.50 17.50 -14.48
CA VAL A 255 -41.74 16.33 -14.91
C VAL A 255 -41.19 15.65 -13.68
N ARG A 256 -41.42 14.35 -13.59
CA ARG A 256 -40.91 13.54 -12.48
C ARG A 256 -39.51 13.03 -12.81
N ILE A 257 -38.51 13.42 -12.02
CA ILE A 257 -37.13 12.96 -12.15
C ILE A 257 -36.84 11.98 -11.02
N ASN A 258 -36.43 10.76 -11.35
CA ASN A 258 -36.04 9.77 -10.36
C ASN A 258 -34.54 9.87 -10.10
N VAL A 259 -34.17 9.97 -8.83
CA VAL A 259 -32.78 9.97 -8.35
C VAL A 259 -32.59 8.75 -7.46
N ALA A 260 -31.54 7.98 -7.70
CA ALA A 260 -31.16 6.85 -6.85
C ALA A 260 -29.84 7.14 -6.15
N VAL A 261 -29.85 7.00 -4.82
CA VAL A 261 -28.67 7.13 -3.97
C VAL A 261 -28.36 5.77 -3.37
N ARG A 262 -27.08 5.39 -3.40
CA ARG A 262 -26.59 4.12 -2.85
C ARG A 262 -25.61 4.40 -1.71
N ASN A 263 -25.74 3.62 -0.64
CA ASN A 263 -24.75 3.57 0.42
C ASN A 263 -23.79 2.40 0.15
N PHE A 264 -22.54 2.73 -0.15
CA PHE A 264 -21.45 1.78 -0.36
C PHE A 264 -20.63 1.50 0.91
N SER A 265 -20.94 2.18 2.02
CA SER A 265 -20.33 1.90 3.31
C SER A 265 -20.86 0.60 3.93
N ASN A 266 -20.10 0.10 4.91
CA ASN A 266 -20.49 -1.01 5.76
C ASN A 266 -21.33 -0.59 6.98
N ARG A 267 -21.79 0.67 7.03
CA ARG A 267 -22.60 1.23 8.12
C ARG A 267 -23.75 2.07 7.59
N GLU A 268 -24.80 2.16 8.38
CA GLU A 268 -25.95 3.04 8.16
C GLU A 268 -25.50 4.51 8.08
N GLN A 269 -26.04 5.26 7.12
CA GLN A 269 -25.85 6.71 6.99
C GLN A 269 -27.17 7.43 7.31
N LYS A 270 -27.08 8.58 8.01
CA LYS A 270 -28.26 9.31 8.51
C LYS A 270 -28.27 10.74 8.03
N ALA A 271 -29.46 11.32 7.99
CA ALA A 271 -29.68 12.73 7.70
C ALA A 271 -29.06 13.20 6.37
N ILE A 272 -29.28 12.43 5.30
CA ILE A 272 -28.71 12.72 3.98
C ILE A 272 -29.64 13.70 3.26
N THR A 273 -29.09 14.81 2.78
CA THR A 273 -29.83 15.77 1.96
C THR A 273 -29.38 15.66 0.50
N VAL A 274 -30.33 15.39 -0.39
CA VAL A 274 -30.09 15.39 -1.85
C VAL A 274 -30.81 16.54 -2.50
N SER A 275 -30.07 17.31 -3.28
CA SER A 275 -30.54 18.48 -4.01
C SER A 275 -30.64 18.17 -5.50
N LEU A 276 -31.72 18.58 -6.14
CA LEU A 276 -31.87 18.56 -7.59
C LEU A 276 -31.94 20.00 -8.10
N ARG A 277 -31.03 20.36 -9.01
CA ARG A 277 -30.96 21.66 -9.65
C ARG A 277 -31.26 21.56 -11.14
N VAL A 278 -32.07 22.48 -11.66
CA VAL A 278 -32.38 22.62 -13.09
C VAL A 278 -31.75 23.89 -13.64
N GLY A 279 -30.88 23.76 -14.65
CA GLY A 279 -30.17 24.87 -15.28
C GLY A 279 -28.84 25.22 -14.60
N ASP A 280 -28.42 26.47 -14.75
CA ASP A 280 -27.15 27.00 -14.24
C ASP A 280 -27.18 27.29 -12.73
N ALA A 281 -26.17 27.97 -12.20
CA ALA A 281 -26.02 28.26 -10.77
C ALA A 281 -27.23 28.97 -10.11
N ASN A 282 -28.03 29.70 -10.89
CA ASN A 282 -29.26 30.38 -10.44
C ASN A 282 -30.54 29.58 -10.73
N GLY A 283 -30.41 28.31 -11.11
CA GLY A 283 -31.50 27.41 -11.45
C GLY A 283 -32.42 27.07 -10.29
N THR A 284 -33.60 26.54 -10.59
CA THR A 284 -34.53 26.04 -9.57
C THR A 284 -33.90 24.87 -8.83
N VAL A 285 -34.00 24.90 -7.50
CA VAL A 285 -33.47 23.87 -6.61
C VAL A 285 -34.61 23.26 -5.80
N ASP A 286 -34.68 21.94 -5.77
CA ASP A 286 -35.54 21.17 -4.89
C ASP A 286 -34.68 20.22 -4.03
N ASN A 287 -35.13 19.91 -2.81
CA ASN A 287 -34.34 19.11 -1.87
C ASN A 287 -35.20 17.99 -1.27
N VAL A 288 -34.60 16.80 -1.15
CA VAL A 288 -35.19 15.65 -0.47
C VAL A 288 -34.29 15.24 0.69
N PHE A 289 -34.92 15.04 1.84
CA PHE A 289 -34.27 14.56 3.05
C PHE A 289 -34.48 13.05 3.20
N ILE A 290 -33.39 12.31 3.36
CA ILE A 290 -33.39 10.87 3.63
C ILE A 290 -32.97 10.69 5.10
N PRO A 291 -33.90 10.29 5.99
CA PRO A 291 -33.59 10.14 7.42
C PRO A 291 -32.50 9.11 7.68
N THR A 292 -32.55 7.98 6.96
CA THR A 292 -31.59 6.90 7.04
C THR A 292 -31.46 6.14 5.73
N LEU A 293 -30.25 5.66 5.44
CA LEU A 293 -29.95 4.74 4.35
C LEU A 293 -29.05 3.61 4.87
N GLU A 294 -29.61 2.39 4.88
CA GLU A 294 -28.93 1.18 5.37
C GLU A 294 -27.66 0.86 4.56
N ALA A 295 -26.70 0.18 5.19
CA ALA A 295 -25.45 -0.23 4.56
C ALA A 295 -25.72 -1.10 3.31
N GLY A 296 -25.04 -0.80 2.20
CA GLY A 296 -25.19 -1.53 0.94
C GLY A 296 -26.53 -1.35 0.21
N SER A 297 -27.45 -0.57 0.77
CA SER A 297 -28.79 -0.36 0.21
C SER A 297 -28.83 0.77 -0.83
N THR A 298 -29.90 0.82 -1.59
CA THR A 298 -30.14 1.86 -2.58
C THR A 298 -31.58 2.33 -2.46
N GLN A 299 -31.77 3.64 -2.37
CA GLN A 299 -33.07 4.26 -2.29
C GLN A 299 -33.27 5.20 -3.47
N ALA A 300 -34.40 5.02 -4.16
CA ALA A 300 -34.82 5.90 -5.23
C ALA A 300 -35.97 6.79 -4.76
N PHE A 301 -35.96 8.05 -5.17
CA PHE A 301 -36.99 9.02 -4.83
C PHE A 301 -37.26 9.96 -6.00
N PRO A 302 -38.50 10.44 -6.12
CA PRO A 302 -38.88 11.36 -7.18
C PRO A 302 -38.69 12.82 -6.76
N PHE A 303 -38.17 13.61 -7.68
CA PHE A 303 -38.32 15.06 -7.70
C PHE A 303 -39.39 15.46 -8.71
N LEU A 304 -40.09 16.56 -8.44
CA LEU A 304 -41.02 17.17 -9.39
C LEU A 304 -40.46 18.53 -9.80
N ILE A 305 -40.02 18.63 -11.05
CA ILE A 305 -39.49 19.88 -11.62
C ILE A 305 -40.42 20.39 -12.71
N THR A 306 -40.43 21.70 -12.93
CA THR A 306 -41.11 22.31 -14.08
C THR A 306 -40.06 23.03 -14.92
N LEU A 307 -40.07 22.79 -16.23
CA LEU A 307 -39.17 23.45 -17.18
C LEU A 307 -39.92 24.63 -17.79
N ASP A 308 -39.36 25.84 -17.66
CA ASP A 308 -40.02 27.12 -18.01
C ASP A 308 -39.73 27.56 -19.46
N ARG A 309 -38.81 26.88 -20.15
CA ARG A 309 -38.37 27.24 -21.51
C ARG A 309 -38.22 26.00 -22.39
N PRO A 310 -38.43 26.10 -23.71
CA PRO A 310 -38.12 25.03 -24.63
C PRO A 310 -36.60 24.86 -24.79
N GLY A 311 -36.17 23.64 -25.15
CA GLY A 311 -34.77 23.33 -25.47
C GLY A 311 -34.06 22.45 -24.42
N LEU A 312 -32.73 22.51 -24.43
CA LEU A 312 -31.89 21.66 -23.58
C LEU A 312 -31.73 22.25 -22.18
N HIS A 313 -32.08 21.45 -21.19
CA HIS A 313 -31.92 21.75 -19.77
C HIS A 313 -30.97 20.76 -19.12
N THR A 314 -29.98 21.27 -18.40
CA THR A 314 -29.13 20.43 -17.54
C THR A 314 -29.82 20.24 -16.20
N VAL A 315 -30.04 18.98 -15.82
CA VAL A 315 -30.55 18.62 -14.50
C VAL A 315 -29.41 17.95 -13.73
N THR A 316 -29.11 18.48 -12.56
CA THR A 316 -28.01 18.02 -11.70
C THR A 316 -28.56 17.58 -10.35
N ALA A 317 -28.32 16.33 -9.96
CA ALA A 317 -28.51 15.87 -8.59
C ALA A 317 -27.19 16.00 -7.80
N THR A 318 -27.25 16.37 -6.53
CA THR A 318 -26.08 16.56 -5.65
C THR A 318 -26.40 16.13 -4.22
N ILE A 319 -25.53 15.33 -3.60
CA ILE A 319 -25.56 15.05 -2.17
C ILE A 319 -24.89 16.24 -1.46
N MET A 320 -25.62 16.93 -0.59
CA MET A 320 -25.17 18.19 0.02
C MET A 320 -24.09 17.94 1.09
N ASP A 321 -24.29 16.90 1.91
CA ASP A 321 -23.32 16.42 2.90
C ASP A 321 -22.50 15.30 2.27
N GLY A 322 -21.72 15.67 1.25
CA GLY A 322 -20.91 14.75 0.48
C GLY A 322 -19.86 14.03 1.33
N ASP A 323 -19.48 12.85 0.87
CA ASP A 323 -18.43 12.06 1.49
C ASP A 323 -17.03 12.44 0.98
N ARG A 324 -16.05 11.56 1.22
CA ARG A 324 -14.65 11.74 0.85
C ARG A 324 -14.38 11.39 -0.62
N LEU A 325 -15.41 11.12 -1.42
CA LEU A 325 -15.35 10.86 -2.86
C LEU A 325 -16.27 11.87 -3.58
N PRO A 326 -15.87 13.14 -3.74
CA PRO A 326 -16.76 14.19 -4.27
C PRO A 326 -17.30 13.91 -5.69
N ALA A 327 -16.66 13.03 -6.45
CA ALA A 327 -16.97 12.77 -7.85
C ALA A 327 -18.29 12.00 -8.08
N ASP A 328 -18.74 11.13 -7.16
CA ASP A 328 -20.03 10.40 -7.26
C ASP A 328 -21.15 11.02 -6.41
N ASN A 329 -20.84 12.05 -5.63
CA ASN A 329 -21.81 12.89 -4.93
C ASN A 329 -22.67 13.74 -5.89
N ARG A 330 -22.30 13.83 -7.18
CA ARG A 330 -22.99 14.62 -8.19
C ARG A 330 -23.23 13.83 -9.46
N ARG A 331 -24.45 13.92 -10.01
CA ARG A 331 -24.78 13.35 -11.33
C ARG A 331 -25.58 14.34 -12.14
N SER A 332 -25.31 14.44 -13.44
CA SER A 332 -26.02 15.36 -14.34
C SER A 332 -26.56 14.63 -15.56
N ILE A 333 -27.72 15.08 -16.06
CA ILE A 333 -28.31 14.68 -17.33
C ILE A 333 -28.73 15.91 -18.11
N VAL A 334 -28.87 15.76 -19.43
CA VAL A 334 -29.47 16.77 -20.29
C VAL A 334 -30.83 16.28 -20.74
N ILE A 335 -31.85 17.11 -20.57
CA ILE A 335 -33.23 16.82 -20.95
C ILE A 335 -33.64 17.85 -22.01
N ASN A 336 -34.35 17.41 -23.04
CA ASN A 336 -34.93 18.29 -24.06
C ASN A 336 -36.43 18.48 -23.79
N ALA A 337 -36.88 19.73 -23.74
CA ALA A 337 -38.27 20.13 -23.43
C ALA A 337 -38.95 20.88 -24.58
#